data_AF-A0A0S2IS73-F1
#
_entry.id   AF-A0A0S2IS73-F1
#
_cell.length_a   1.000
_cell.length_b   1.000
_cell.length_c   1.000
_cell.angle_alpha   90.00
_cell.angle_beta   90.00
_cell.angle_gamma   90.00
#
_symmetry.space_group_name_H-M   'P 1'
#
loop_
_entity.id
_entity.type
_entity.pdbx_description
1 polymer ?
#
loop_
_entity_poly.entity_id
_entity_poly.type
_entity_poly.pdbx_seq_one_letter_code
_entity_poly.pdbx_strand_id
1 'polypeptide(L)'
;MQQAITNLQNQTSWNGQGANLSQSIADSFGRSEAYKSAELNASNRINALAQTIYGNGAYIVDNTELQTLQTQITTNGQNQTFWQNEINGTNGGFNFNGRTTTSQSKETLYTDMIADISVATTLQAEVVDDEITYLKAANEYFDKSERYQELTDKARNEAKFDEAALYTGYAVREKSNAIGFLKKKYYSLGEEITSEIDNRGLTYTRNSS
;
A
#
# COMPACT_ATOMS: atom_id res chain seq x y z
N MET A 1 -6.87 5.37 -10.07
CA MET A 1 -6.29 4.48 -9.06
C MET A 1 -6.07 3.06 -9.58
N GLN A 2 -7.05 2.42 -10.23
CA GLN A 2 -6.89 1.05 -10.75
C GLN A 2 -5.66 0.85 -11.65
N GLN A 3 -5.43 1.74 -12.62
CA GLN A 3 -4.25 1.66 -13.50
C GLN A 3 -2.91 1.73 -12.74
N ALA A 4 -2.86 2.48 -11.64
CA ALA A 4 -1.65 2.62 -10.83
C ALA A 4 -1.34 1.32 -10.06
N ILE A 5 -2.36 0.63 -9.53
CA ILE A 5 -2.21 -0.69 -8.93
C ILE A 5 -1.73 -1.69 -9.99
N THR A 6 -2.37 -1.72 -11.16
CA THR A 6 -1.97 -2.64 -12.23
C THR A 6 -0.51 -2.42 -12.65
N ASN A 7 -0.08 -1.17 -12.77
CA ASN A 7 1.33 -0.86 -13.07
C ASN A 7 2.28 -1.34 -11.95
N LEU A 8 1.86 -1.22 -10.70
CA LEU A 8 2.64 -1.67 -9.55
C LEU A 8 2.71 -3.20 -9.47
N GLN A 9 1.61 -3.90 -9.71
CA GLN A 9 1.55 -5.36 -9.85
C GLN A 9 2.49 -5.87 -10.94
N ASN A 10 2.48 -5.21 -12.10
CA ASN A 10 3.41 -5.52 -13.18
C ASN A 10 4.86 -5.33 -12.75
N GLN A 11 5.16 -4.25 -12.02
CA GLN A 11 6.50 -4.01 -11.46
C GLN A 11 6.89 -5.08 -10.43
N THR A 12 6.01 -5.45 -9.50
CA THR A 12 6.21 -6.53 -8.54
C THR A 12 6.54 -7.84 -9.26
N SER A 13 5.78 -8.17 -10.30
CA SER A 13 6.01 -9.36 -11.13
C SER A 13 7.37 -9.33 -11.82
N TRP A 14 7.73 -8.23 -12.48
CA TRP A 14 9.03 -8.10 -13.15
C TRP A 14 10.21 -8.19 -12.18
N ASN A 15 10.09 -7.57 -11.00
CA ASN A 15 11.11 -7.66 -9.97
C ASN A 15 11.25 -9.11 -9.46
N GLY A 16 10.14 -9.84 -9.28
CA GLY A 16 10.15 -11.25 -8.91
C GLY A 16 10.82 -12.13 -9.96
N GLN A 17 10.55 -11.91 -11.25
CA GLN A 17 11.22 -12.60 -12.34
C GLN A 17 12.73 -12.30 -12.35
N GLY A 18 13.10 -11.03 -12.16
CA GLY A 18 14.50 -10.62 -12.05
C GLY A 18 15.24 -11.25 -10.87
N ALA A 19 14.56 -11.42 -9.72
CA ALA A 19 15.10 -12.10 -8.56
C ALA A 19 15.35 -13.60 -8.82
N ASN A 20 14.41 -14.29 -9.46
CA ASN A 20 14.57 -15.70 -9.84
C ASN A 20 15.71 -15.91 -10.84
N LEU A 21 15.83 -15.02 -11.84
CA LEU A 21 16.94 -15.05 -12.78
C LEU A 21 18.28 -14.79 -12.08
N SER A 22 18.31 -13.81 -11.18
CA SER A 22 19.50 -13.48 -10.38
C SER A 22 19.96 -14.67 -9.55
N GLN A 23 19.04 -15.39 -8.90
CA GLN A 23 19.37 -16.61 -8.17
C GLN A 23 19.94 -17.70 -9.08
N SER A 24 19.32 -17.89 -10.25
CA SER A 24 19.78 -18.88 -11.24
C SER A 24 21.21 -18.57 -11.74
N ILE A 25 21.54 -17.28 -11.90
CA ILE A 25 22.88 -16.81 -12.27
C ILE A 25 23.87 -17.12 -11.13
N ALA A 26 23.55 -16.76 -9.89
CA ALA A 26 24.40 -17.03 -8.72
C ALA A 26 24.70 -18.53 -8.58
N ASP A 27 23.68 -19.37 -8.70
CA ASP A 27 23.82 -20.82 -8.60
C ASP A 27 24.69 -21.39 -9.75
N SER A 28 24.57 -20.82 -10.96
CA SER A 28 25.38 -21.22 -12.11
C SER A 28 26.87 -20.96 -11.88
N PHE A 29 27.21 -19.77 -11.37
CA PHE A 29 28.60 -19.44 -11.03
C PHE A 29 29.13 -20.30 -9.89
N GLY A 30 28.33 -20.55 -8.84
CA GLY A 30 28.70 -21.45 -7.75
C GLY A 30 28.98 -22.88 -8.23
N ARG A 31 28.17 -23.42 -9.14
CA ARG A 31 28.44 -24.74 -9.75
C ARG A 31 29.70 -24.75 -10.62
N SER A 32 29.91 -23.72 -11.43
CA SER A 32 31.09 -23.61 -12.31
C SER A 32 32.39 -23.61 -11.50
N GLU A 33 32.44 -22.83 -10.42
CA GLU A 33 33.57 -22.79 -9.51
C GLU A 33 33.82 -24.16 -8.84
N ALA A 34 32.76 -24.80 -8.33
CA ALA A 34 32.86 -26.11 -7.69
C ALA A 34 33.41 -27.18 -8.65
N TYR A 35 32.94 -27.21 -9.90
CA TYR A 35 33.43 -28.16 -10.90
C TYR A 35 34.88 -27.92 -11.27
N LYS A 36 35.30 -26.67 -11.46
CA LYS A 36 36.69 -26.35 -11.83
C LYS A 36 37.66 -26.64 -10.69
N SER A 37 37.27 -26.34 -9.45
CA SER A 37 38.03 -26.71 -8.26
C SER A 37 38.14 -28.23 -8.09
N ALA A 38 37.07 -28.98 -8.38
CA ALA A 38 37.11 -30.44 -8.37
C ALA A 38 38.04 -31.00 -9.47
N GLU A 39 38.01 -30.41 -10.66
CA GLU A 39 38.90 -30.78 -11.78
C GLU A 39 40.37 -30.59 -11.42
N LEU A 40 40.75 -29.44 -10.85
CA LEU A 40 42.13 -29.20 -10.39
C LEU A 40 42.57 -30.21 -9.32
N ASN A 41 41.71 -30.49 -8.34
CA ASN A 41 42.00 -31.48 -7.30
C ASN A 41 42.17 -32.89 -7.87
N ALA A 42 41.34 -33.27 -8.85
CA ALA A 42 41.46 -34.55 -9.54
C ALA A 42 42.78 -34.64 -10.33
N SER A 43 43.13 -33.60 -11.10
CA SER A 43 44.39 -33.53 -11.86
C SER A 43 45.62 -33.66 -10.95
N ASN A 44 45.64 -32.98 -9.81
CA ASN A 44 46.71 -33.11 -8.83
C ASN A 44 46.84 -34.53 -8.27
N ARG A 45 45.71 -35.18 -7.96
CA ARG A 45 45.69 -36.57 -7.48
C ARG A 45 46.18 -37.56 -8.55
N ILE A 46 45.78 -37.36 -9.81
CA ILE A 46 46.23 -38.18 -10.94
C ILE A 46 47.75 -38.08 -11.11
N ASN A 47 48.32 -36.87 -11.01
CA ASN A 47 49.77 -36.69 -11.10
C ASN A 47 50.53 -37.35 -9.93
N ALA A 48 50.00 -37.29 -8.70
CA ALA A 48 50.58 -38.00 -7.57
C ALA A 48 50.59 -39.53 -7.77
N LEU A 49 49.51 -40.07 -8.36
CA LEU A 49 49.44 -41.49 -8.73
C LEU A 49 50.44 -41.84 -9.85
N ALA A 50 50.58 -40.97 -10.86
CA ALA A 50 51.53 -41.17 -11.95
C ALA A 50 52.96 -41.30 -11.44
N GLN A 51 53.38 -40.44 -10.51
CA GLN A 51 54.71 -40.52 -9.90
C GLN A 51 54.91 -41.81 -9.08
N THR A 52 53.84 -42.29 -8.43
CA THR A 52 53.87 -43.55 -7.66
C THR A 52 54.06 -44.77 -8.57
N ILE A 53 53.41 -44.78 -9.73
CA ILE A 53 53.38 -45.94 -10.65
C ILE A 53 54.59 -45.94 -11.59
N TYR A 54 54.96 -44.78 -12.13
CA TYR A 54 55.94 -44.67 -13.22
C TYR A 54 57.27 -44.04 -12.78
N GLY A 55 57.39 -43.63 -11.52
CA GLY A 55 58.60 -43.05 -10.95
C GLY A 55 58.61 -41.51 -10.93
N ASN A 56 59.62 -40.96 -10.27
CA ASN A 56 59.72 -39.52 -10.03
C ASN A 56 59.80 -38.73 -11.34
N GLY A 57 58.98 -37.68 -11.47
CA GLY A 57 58.89 -36.86 -12.69
C GLY A 57 57.87 -37.35 -13.73
N ALA A 58 57.14 -38.43 -13.49
CA ALA A 58 56.03 -38.85 -14.34
C ALA A 58 54.77 -38.01 -14.09
N TYR A 59 54.21 -37.41 -15.14
CA TYR A 59 52.97 -36.63 -15.11
C TYR A 59 52.02 -37.12 -16.21
N ILE A 60 50.73 -37.20 -15.89
CA ILE A 60 49.69 -37.48 -16.90
C ILE A 60 49.07 -36.16 -17.38
N VAL A 61 48.84 -35.23 -16.44
CA VAL A 61 48.41 -33.86 -16.73
C VAL A 61 49.64 -32.97 -16.60
N ASP A 62 49.98 -32.25 -17.65
CA ASP A 62 51.19 -31.44 -17.63
C ASP A 62 51.02 -30.13 -16.84
N ASN A 63 52.14 -29.44 -16.62
CA ASN A 63 52.15 -28.23 -15.80
C ASN A 63 51.44 -27.04 -16.47
N THR A 64 51.36 -27.03 -17.80
CA THR A 64 50.65 -26.02 -18.59
C THR A 64 49.14 -26.19 -18.45
N GLU A 65 48.67 -27.43 -18.49
CA GLU A 65 47.26 -27.78 -18.25
C GLU A 65 46.84 -27.42 -16.82
N LEU A 66 47.67 -27.74 -15.82
CA LEU A 66 47.41 -27.36 -14.43
C LEU A 66 47.34 -25.84 -14.23
N GLN A 67 48.25 -25.07 -14.84
CA GLN A 67 48.21 -23.61 -14.80
C GLN A 67 46.95 -23.04 -15.49
N THR A 68 46.52 -23.68 -16.58
CA THR A 68 45.29 -23.30 -17.27
C THR A 68 44.07 -23.48 -16.36
N LEU A 69 43.97 -24.61 -15.66
CA LEU A 69 42.89 -24.87 -14.70
C LEU A 69 42.90 -23.88 -13.53
N GLN A 70 44.07 -23.57 -12.96
CA GLN A 70 44.21 -22.57 -11.89
C GLN A 70 43.78 -21.17 -12.35
N THR A 71 44.15 -20.79 -13.58
CA THR A 71 43.75 -19.51 -14.17
C THR A 71 42.23 -19.46 -14.35
N GLN A 72 41.61 -20.53 -14.85
CA GLN A 72 40.15 -20.62 -15.00
C GLN A 72 39.40 -20.52 -13.67
N ILE A 73 39.89 -21.17 -12.61
CA ILE A 73 39.31 -21.05 -11.26
C ILE A 73 39.35 -19.61 -10.77
N THR A 74 40.51 -18.96 -10.90
CA THR A 74 40.71 -17.56 -10.46
C THR A 74 39.74 -16.62 -11.18
N THR A 75 39.64 -16.74 -12.51
CA THR A 75 38.72 -15.93 -13.32
C THR A 75 37.26 -16.19 -12.94
N ASN A 76 36.88 -17.44 -12.69
CA ASN A 76 35.52 -17.77 -12.26
C ASN A 76 35.16 -17.16 -10.89
N GLY A 77 36.09 -17.18 -9.93
CA GLY A 77 35.87 -16.54 -8.62
C GLY A 77 35.70 -15.02 -8.72
N GLN A 78 36.47 -14.37 -9.60
CA GLN A 78 36.29 -12.94 -9.89
C GLN A 78 34.92 -12.65 -10.51
N ASN A 79 34.50 -13.46 -11.50
CA ASN A 79 33.20 -13.31 -12.15
C ASN A 79 32.04 -13.56 -11.18
N GLN A 80 32.15 -14.57 -10.31
CA GLN A 80 31.15 -14.83 -9.27
C GLN A 80 31.03 -13.63 -8.33
N THR A 81 32.14 -13.07 -7.87
CA THR A 81 32.15 -11.87 -7.01
C THR A 81 31.48 -10.68 -7.70
N PHE A 82 31.80 -10.45 -8.99
CA PHE A 82 31.18 -9.39 -9.78
C PHE A 82 29.65 -9.57 -9.86
N TRP A 83 29.16 -10.75 -10.27
CA TRP A 83 27.73 -10.98 -10.39
C TRP A 83 27.01 -10.97 -9.05
N GLN A 84 27.66 -11.44 -7.98
CA GLN A 84 27.08 -11.35 -6.64
C GLN A 84 26.89 -9.88 -6.22
N ASN A 85 27.82 -8.99 -6.57
CA ASN A 85 27.69 -7.56 -6.34
C ASN A 85 26.54 -6.95 -7.16
N GLU A 86 26.42 -7.30 -8.45
CA GLU A 86 25.30 -6.88 -9.29
C GLU A 86 23.95 -7.33 -8.71
N ILE A 87 23.85 -8.60 -8.32
CA ILE A 87 22.63 -9.21 -7.77
C ILE A 87 22.24 -8.56 -6.44
N ASN A 88 23.21 -8.36 -5.54
CA ASN A 88 22.97 -7.79 -4.22
C ASN A 88 22.75 -6.27 -4.25
N GLY A 89 22.97 -5.62 -5.39
CA GLY A 89 22.80 -4.17 -5.50
C GLY A 89 23.99 -3.35 -5.02
N THR A 90 25.13 -3.98 -4.76
CA THR A 90 26.37 -3.28 -4.42
C THR A 90 26.69 -2.28 -5.54
N ASN A 91 27.02 -1.03 -5.19
CA ASN A 91 27.36 0.04 -6.14
C ASN A 91 26.30 0.31 -7.24
N GLY A 92 25.02 0.07 -6.96
CA GLY A 92 23.94 0.34 -7.91
C GLY A 92 23.59 -0.81 -8.84
N GLY A 93 24.02 -2.04 -8.49
CA GLY A 93 23.57 -3.25 -9.16
C GLY A 93 22.05 -3.43 -9.14
N PHE A 94 21.58 -4.52 -9.76
CA PHE A 94 20.15 -4.79 -9.97
C PHE A 94 19.32 -4.75 -8.70
N ASN A 95 19.74 -5.44 -7.64
CA ASN A 95 18.99 -5.55 -6.38
C ASN A 95 17.53 -5.99 -6.56
N PHE A 96 17.25 -6.97 -7.42
CA PHE A 96 15.86 -7.36 -7.70
C PHE A 96 15.13 -7.84 -6.44
N ASN A 97 15.80 -8.54 -5.52
CA ASN A 97 15.21 -8.95 -4.23
C ASN A 97 14.74 -7.76 -3.39
N GLY A 98 15.57 -6.72 -3.24
CA GLY A 98 15.19 -5.50 -2.51
C GLY A 98 14.06 -4.73 -3.21
N ARG A 99 14.10 -4.66 -4.55
CA ARG A 99 13.04 -4.01 -5.35
C ARG A 99 11.72 -4.76 -5.26
N THR A 100 11.72 -6.10 -5.30
CA THR A 100 10.52 -6.94 -5.13
C THR A 100 9.86 -6.65 -3.78
N THR A 101 10.64 -6.69 -2.70
CA THR A 101 10.15 -6.41 -1.33
C THR A 101 9.52 -5.02 -1.23
N THR A 102 10.19 -4.02 -1.83
CA THR A 102 9.69 -2.63 -1.86
C THR A 102 8.39 -2.51 -2.66
N SER A 103 8.30 -3.14 -3.84
CA SER A 103 7.10 -3.10 -4.68
C SER A 103 5.91 -3.79 -4.00
N GLN A 104 6.13 -4.94 -3.37
CA GLN A 104 5.08 -5.64 -2.60
C GLN A 104 4.54 -4.76 -1.46
N SER A 105 5.42 -4.11 -0.70
CA SER A 105 5.02 -3.22 0.39
C SER A 105 4.17 -2.05 -0.11
N LYS A 106 4.53 -1.46 -1.25
CA LYS A 106 3.74 -0.39 -1.89
C LYS A 106 2.39 -0.91 -2.42
N GLU A 107 2.35 -2.15 -2.91
CA GLU A 107 1.13 -2.75 -3.44
C GLU A 107 0.09 -2.96 -2.35
N THR A 108 0.52 -3.47 -1.19
CA THR A 108 -0.30 -3.54 0.03
C THR A 108 -0.81 -2.16 0.42
N LEU A 109 0.09 -1.17 0.54
CA LEU A 109 -0.26 0.20 0.91
C LEU A 109 -1.38 0.79 0.04
N TYR A 110 -1.24 0.69 -1.28
CA TYR A 110 -2.22 1.25 -2.21
C TYR A 110 -3.53 0.48 -2.22
N THR A 111 -3.49 -0.83 -2.02
CA THR A 111 -4.69 -1.65 -1.90
C THR A 111 -5.49 -1.26 -0.66
N ASP A 112 -4.81 -1.12 0.49
CA ASP A 112 -5.43 -0.71 1.75
C ASP A 112 -6.02 0.69 1.65
N MET A 113 -5.29 1.65 1.07
CA MET A 113 -5.78 3.02 0.86
C MET A 113 -7.06 3.05 0.01
N ILE A 114 -7.17 2.21 -1.02
CA ILE A 114 -8.36 2.16 -1.88
C ILE A 114 -9.55 1.55 -1.14
N ALA A 115 -9.31 0.52 -0.32
CA ALA A 115 -10.34 -0.03 0.55
C ALA A 115 -10.87 1.05 1.52
N ASP A 116 -9.96 1.80 2.17
CA ASP A 116 -10.30 2.92 3.04
C ASP A 116 -11.11 4.00 2.30
N ILE A 117 -10.68 4.42 1.11
CA ILE A 117 -11.42 5.41 0.31
C ILE A 117 -12.83 4.93 -0.02
N SER A 118 -13.00 3.66 -0.36
CA SER A 118 -14.31 3.07 -0.66
C SER A 118 -15.24 3.14 0.56
N VAL A 119 -14.72 2.78 1.73
CA VAL A 119 -15.45 2.84 3.00
C VAL A 119 -15.80 4.28 3.35
N ALA A 120 -14.83 5.20 3.28
CA ALA A 120 -15.04 6.62 3.58
C ALA A 120 -16.05 7.27 2.64
N THR A 121 -16.02 6.93 1.35
CA THR A 121 -16.99 7.42 0.35
C THR A 121 -18.41 6.96 0.70
N THR A 122 -18.55 5.71 1.15
CA THR A 122 -19.85 5.16 1.56
C THR A 122 -20.36 5.86 2.82
N LEU A 123 -19.50 6.02 3.84
CA LEU A 123 -19.85 6.75 5.06
C LEU A 123 -20.24 8.20 4.75
N GLN A 124 -19.51 8.88 3.87
CA GLN A 124 -19.84 10.24 3.46
C GLN A 124 -21.23 10.32 2.81
N ALA A 125 -21.58 9.35 1.95
CA ALA A 125 -22.89 9.32 1.32
C ALA A 125 -24.03 9.13 2.33
N GLU A 126 -23.85 8.23 3.30
CA GLU A 126 -24.81 8.00 4.38
C GLU A 126 -25.00 9.25 5.26
N VAL A 127 -23.91 9.88 5.68
CA VAL A 127 -23.93 11.13 6.46
C VAL A 127 -24.67 12.24 5.73
N VAL A 128 -24.43 12.41 4.43
CA VAL A 128 -25.11 13.42 3.63
C VAL A 128 -26.62 13.14 3.52
N ASP A 129 -27.03 11.88 3.38
CA ASP A 129 -28.45 11.52 3.34
C ASP A 129 -29.16 11.80 4.68
N ASP A 130 -28.49 11.53 5.79
CA ASP A 130 -28.95 11.87 7.13
C ASP A 130 -29.08 13.39 7.32
N GLU A 131 -28.07 14.16 6.90
CA GLU A 131 -28.12 15.63 6.94
C GLU A 131 -29.29 16.17 6.13
N ILE A 132 -29.51 15.66 4.91
CA ILE A 132 -30.65 16.03 4.06
C ILE A 132 -31.97 15.74 4.80
N THR A 133 -32.08 14.58 5.44
CA THR A 133 -33.27 14.18 6.20
C THR A 133 -33.51 15.11 7.39
N TYR A 134 -32.45 15.46 8.14
CA TYR A 134 -32.54 16.39 9.26
C TYR A 134 -32.94 17.80 8.81
N LEU A 135 -32.36 18.28 7.70
CA LEU A 135 -32.69 19.59 7.15
C LEU A 135 -34.15 19.65 6.67
N LYS A 136 -34.65 18.59 6.02
CA LYS A 136 -36.07 18.49 5.63
C LYS A 136 -36.99 18.57 6.84
N ALA A 137 -36.71 17.79 7.89
CA ALA A 137 -37.49 17.81 9.12
C ALA A 137 -37.44 19.18 9.83
N ALA A 138 -36.28 19.84 9.83
CA ALA A 138 -36.15 21.20 10.36
C ALA A 138 -36.95 22.22 9.53
N ASN A 139 -37.00 22.04 8.21
CA ASN A 139 -37.75 22.90 7.32
C ASN A 139 -39.25 22.89 7.63
N GLU A 140 -39.83 21.75 8.03
CA GLU A 140 -41.24 21.70 8.43
C GLU A 140 -41.57 22.64 9.61
N TYR A 141 -40.64 22.83 10.55
CA TYR A 141 -40.79 23.80 11.63
C TYR A 141 -40.70 25.24 11.12
N PHE A 142 -39.78 25.50 10.18
CA PHE A 142 -39.66 26.82 9.57
C PHE A 142 -40.89 27.18 8.73
N ASP A 143 -41.43 26.24 7.94
CA ASP A 143 -42.66 26.43 7.16
C ASP A 143 -43.86 26.74 8.09
N LYS A 144 -43.98 26.04 9.22
CA LYS A 144 -45.01 26.35 10.23
C LYS A 144 -44.80 27.73 10.83
N SER A 145 -43.56 28.11 11.13
CA SER A 145 -43.25 29.45 11.61
C SER A 145 -43.65 30.51 10.58
N GLU A 146 -43.41 30.31 9.30
CA GLU A 146 -43.76 31.25 8.24
C GLU A 146 -45.28 31.44 8.16
N ARG A 147 -46.05 30.35 8.19
CA ARG A 147 -47.51 30.42 8.25
C ARG A 147 -48.02 31.21 9.46
N TYR A 148 -47.39 31.08 10.63
CA TYR A 148 -47.75 31.90 11.79
C TYR A 148 -47.38 33.38 11.61
N GLN A 149 -46.32 33.70 10.87
CA GLN A 149 -45.99 35.07 10.51
C GLN A 149 -47.04 35.67 9.56
N GLU A 150 -47.49 34.93 8.56
CA GLU A 150 -48.58 35.36 7.67
C GLU A 150 -49.88 35.64 8.45
N LEU A 151 -50.23 34.75 9.39
CA LEU A 151 -51.39 34.95 10.28
C LEU A 151 -51.22 36.16 11.20
N THR A 152 -50.00 36.41 11.68
CA THR A 152 -49.66 37.61 12.47
C THR A 152 -49.94 38.89 11.68
N ASP A 153 -49.46 38.95 10.44
CA ASP A 153 -49.62 40.13 9.59
C ASP A 153 -51.08 40.34 9.19
N LYS A 154 -51.82 39.27 8.92
CA LYS A 154 -53.26 39.34 8.69
C LYS A 154 -54.01 39.88 9.91
N ALA A 155 -53.77 39.33 11.10
CA ALA A 155 -54.41 39.79 12.33
C ALA A 155 -54.08 41.26 12.65
N ARG A 156 -52.84 41.70 12.38
CA ARG A 156 -52.42 43.10 12.50
C ARG A 156 -53.21 44.01 11.56
N ASN A 157 -53.38 43.62 10.30
CA ASN A 157 -54.16 44.37 9.31
C ASN A 157 -55.65 44.46 9.68
N GLU A 158 -56.17 43.47 10.40
CA GLU A 158 -57.54 43.45 10.95
C GLU A 158 -57.67 44.16 12.32
N ALA A 159 -56.60 44.80 12.82
CA ALA A 159 -56.52 45.43 14.14
C ALA A 159 -56.78 44.48 15.34
N LYS A 160 -56.57 43.17 15.15
CA LYS A 160 -56.68 42.14 16.18
C LYS A 160 -55.32 41.89 16.85
N PHE A 161 -54.90 42.84 17.67
CA PHE A 161 -53.53 42.85 18.21
C PHE A 161 -53.22 41.68 19.16
N ASP A 162 -54.18 41.22 19.96
CA ASP A 162 -53.99 40.08 20.85
C ASP A 162 -53.77 38.78 20.06
N GLU A 163 -54.50 38.60 18.96
CA GLU A 163 -54.35 37.46 18.06
C GLU A 163 -53.01 37.53 17.30
N ALA A 164 -52.60 38.71 16.85
CA ALA A 164 -51.29 38.92 16.24
C ALA A 164 -50.13 38.61 17.22
N ALA A 165 -50.25 38.99 18.49
CA ALA A 165 -49.26 38.67 19.52
C ALA A 165 -49.17 37.15 19.77
N LEU A 166 -50.31 36.46 19.79
CA LEU A 166 -50.37 35.01 19.93
C LEU A 166 -49.63 34.29 18.78
N TYR A 167 -49.96 34.64 17.53
CA TYR A 167 -49.31 34.04 16.36
C TYR A 167 -47.82 34.37 16.28
N THR A 168 -47.40 35.57 16.70
CA THR A 168 -45.98 35.90 16.84
C THR A 168 -45.28 34.94 17.81
N GLY A 169 -45.90 34.65 18.95
CA GLY A 169 -45.38 33.70 19.94
C GLY A 169 -45.24 32.27 19.38
N TYR A 170 -46.19 31.82 18.57
CA TYR A 170 -46.12 30.53 17.89
C TYR A 170 -45.00 30.49 16.84
N ALA A 171 -44.86 31.53 16.00
CA ALA A 171 -43.78 31.61 15.04
C ALA A 171 -42.39 31.52 15.71
N VAL A 172 -42.18 32.28 16.79
CA VAL A 172 -40.91 32.25 17.55
C VAL A 172 -40.65 30.86 18.13
N ARG A 173 -41.69 30.19 18.66
CA ARG A 173 -41.57 28.84 19.21
C ARG A 173 -41.15 27.83 18.15
N GLU A 174 -41.78 27.83 16.98
CA GLU A 174 -41.43 26.90 15.90
C GLU A 174 -40.00 27.11 15.40
N LYS A 175 -39.52 28.36 15.27
CA LYS A 175 -38.09 28.63 14.98
C LYS A 175 -37.16 28.07 16.05
N SER A 176 -37.52 28.22 17.33
CA SER A 176 -36.74 27.66 18.43
C SER A 176 -36.69 26.13 18.38
N ASN A 177 -37.81 25.48 18.06
CA ASN A 177 -37.89 24.03 17.87
C ASN A 177 -36.98 23.56 16.73
N ALA A 178 -37.00 24.24 15.58
CA ALA A 178 -36.14 23.93 14.43
C ALA A 178 -34.65 23.95 14.80
N ILE A 179 -34.21 25.03 15.46
CA ILE A 179 -32.81 25.21 15.89
C ILE A 179 -32.42 24.15 16.93
N GLY A 180 -33.30 23.87 17.91
CA GLY A 180 -33.06 22.85 18.92
C GLY A 180 -32.95 21.44 18.33
N PHE A 181 -33.81 21.12 17.37
CA PHE A 181 -33.77 19.86 16.64
C PHE A 181 -32.44 19.68 15.90
N LEU A 182 -32.05 20.67 15.08
CA LEU A 182 -30.80 20.61 14.31
C LEU A 182 -29.58 20.46 15.22
N LYS A 183 -29.48 21.25 16.30
CA LYS A 183 -28.38 21.15 17.27
C LYS A 183 -28.22 19.74 17.83
N LYS A 184 -29.32 19.11 18.23
CA LYS A 184 -29.31 17.75 18.77
C LYS A 184 -28.87 16.72 17.72
N LYS A 185 -29.37 16.85 16.49
CA LYS A 185 -29.06 15.93 15.40
C LYS A 185 -27.61 16.02 14.94
N TYR A 186 -27.09 17.23 14.72
CA TYR A 186 -25.68 17.42 14.35
C TYR A 186 -24.70 16.94 15.43
N TYR A 187 -25.05 17.12 16.72
CA TYR A 187 -24.25 16.56 17.81
C TYR A 187 -24.18 15.02 17.73
N SER A 188 -25.33 14.36 17.55
CA SER A 188 -25.39 12.89 17.48
C SER A 188 -24.66 12.35 16.24
N LEU A 189 -24.82 13.02 15.10
CA LEU A 189 -24.15 12.67 13.85
C LEU A 189 -22.61 12.74 13.98
N GLY A 190 -22.08 13.72 14.72
CA GLY A 190 -20.65 13.81 14.98
C GLY A 190 -20.10 12.63 15.80
N GLU A 191 -20.85 12.17 16.81
CA GLU A 191 -20.49 10.98 17.59
C GLU A 191 -20.55 9.70 16.74
N GLU A 192 -21.58 9.57 15.90
CA GLU A 192 -21.77 8.43 14.99
C GLU A 192 -20.65 8.33 13.96
N ILE A 193 -20.29 9.44 13.29
CA ILE A 193 -19.17 9.48 12.34
C ILE A 193 -17.87 9.01 13.00
N THR A 194 -17.60 9.48 14.22
CA THR A 194 -16.39 9.10 14.96
C THR A 194 -16.37 7.60 15.26
N SER A 195 -17.50 7.05 15.70
CA SER A 195 -17.63 5.61 15.95
C SER A 195 -17.53 4.78 14.67
N GLU A 196 -18.11 5.24 13.57
CA GLU A 196 -18.11 4.50 12.30
C GLU A 196 -16.73 4.49 11.65
N ILE A 197 -15.93 5.55 11.80
CA ILE A 197 -14.52 5.56 11.41
C ILE A 197 -13.76 4.43 12.12
N ASP A 198 -14.01 4.24 13.41
CA ASP A 198 -13.40 3.19 14.21
C ASP A 198 -13.90 1.78 13.85
N ASN A 199 -15.21 1.63 13.62
CA ASN A 199 -15.87 0.35 13.36
C ASN A 199 -15.61 -0.19 11.95
N ARG A 200 -15.55 0.69 10.94
CA ARG A 200 -15.39 0.29 9.53
C ARG A 200 -13.94 0.00 9.13
N GLY A 201 -13.01 0.03 10.09
CA GLY A 201 -11.64 -0.41 9.87
C GLY A 201 -10.85 0.49 8.93
N LEU A 202 -11.09 1.81 8.96
CA LEU A 202 -10.30 2.81 8.23
C LEU A 202 -8.87 2.85 8.80
N THR A 203 -8.04 1.91 8.36
CA THR A 203 -6.78 1.56 9.02
C THR A 203 -5.63 2.43 8.54
N TYR A 204 -5.65 2.86 7.27
CA TYR A 204 -4.68 3.79 6.73
C TYR A 204 -4.95 5.21 7.25
N THR A 205 -6.21 5.62 7.26
CA THR A 205 -6.66 6.93 7.78
C THR A 205 -6.32 7.11 9.27
N ARG A 206 -6.37 6.03 10.06
CA ARG A 206 -6.02 6.04 11.49
C ARG A 206 -4.51 6.18 11.76
N ASN A 207 -3.67 5.63 10.88
CA ASN A 207 -2.21 5.54 11.09
C ASN A 207 -1.40 6.54 10.25
N SER A 208 -2.04 7.38 9.43
CA SER A 208 -1.38 8.34 8.53
C SER A 208 -0.95 9.66 9.18
N SER A 209 -0.75 9.68 10.51
CA SER A 209 -0.20 10.83 11.26
C SER A 209 1.31 10.97 11.11
#